data_AF-A0A498PV33-F1
#
_entry.id   AF-A0A498PV33-F1
#
_cell.length_a   1.000
_cell.length_b   1.000
_cell.length_c   1.000
_cell.angle_alpha   90.00
_cell.angle_beta   90.00
_cell.angle_gamma   90.00
#
_symmetry.space_group_name_H-M   'P 1'
#
loop_
_entity.id
_entity.type
_entity.pdbx_description
1 polymer ?
#
loop_
_entity_poly.entity_id
_entity_poly.type
_entity_poly.pdbx_seq_one_letter_code
_entity_poly.pdbx_strand_id
1 'polypeptide(L)'
;MKLLLHQLKLAITAIRADMLQEASRKLTRVKLIIQQLVSSWNLTSTIRPIEFSSIRKSLGTASGMQSYLFLAIQYRLGNKDPKILEQYQDGRAVHPEVADAYAAPSLYAEVIDLLARRDFAISPSVLSRDQTLRTRYDTSVETAWLTIHQNPNQYGDLFDLGEDLVDIEDAMRQWCFRHLTTAERIIGSKKGTGGTSGVAYLRKKLDVVLFPELWHLRTAM
;
A
#
# COMPACT_ATOMS: atom_id res chain seq x y z
N MET A 1 -11.16 3.19 -5.49
CA MET A 1 -10.67 2.08 -4.64
C MET A 1 -11.09 0.69 -5.15
N LYS A 2 -12.37 0.39 -5.42
CA LYS A 2 -12.78 -0.93 -5.96
C LYS A 2 -12.02 -1.33 -7.23
N LEU A 3 -11.93 -0.40 -8.19
CA LEU A 3 -11.14 -0.62 -9.42
C LEU A 3 -9.64 -0.78 -9.14
N LEU A 4 -9.09 -0.02 -8.18
CA LEU A 4 -7.69 -0.14 -7.77
C LEU A 4 -7.40 -1.56 -7.26
N LEU A 5 -8.21 -2.06 -6.32
CA LEU A 5 -8.06 -3.41 -5.79
C LEU A 5 -8.18 -4.47 -6.90
N HIS A 6 -9.13 -4.32 -7.81
CA HIS A 6 -9.29 -5.23 -8.95
C HIS A 6 -8.03 -5.24 -9.85
N GLN A 7 -7.51 -4.08 -10.23
CA GLN A 7 -6.29 -4.00 -11.06
C GLN A 7 -5.06 -4.54 -10.33
N LEU A 8 -4.95 -4.30 -9.03
CA LEU A 8 -3.88 -4.84 -8.20
C LEU A 8 -3.91 -6.38 -8.15
N LYS A 9 -5.10 -6.99 -8.00
CA LYS A 9 -5.25 -8.45 -8.06
C LYS A 9 -4.83 -9.00 -9.42
N LEU A 10 -5.19 -8.33 -10.52
CA LEU A 10 -4.76 -8.75 -11.87
C LEU A 10 -3.24 -8.62 -12.06
N ALA A 11 -2.63 -7.56 -11.54
CA ALA A 11 -1.17 -7.38 -11.59
C ALA A 11 -0.45 -8.51 -10.83
N ILE A 12 -0.93 -8.84 -9.62
CA ILE A 12 -0.42 -9.95 -8.81
C ILE A 12 -0.51 -11.27 -9.58
N THR A 13 -1.66 -11.58 -10.18
CA THR A 13 -1.82 -12.80 -10.99
C THR A 13 -0.84 -12.83 -12.18
N ALA A 14 -0.63 -11.70 -12.85
CA ALA A 14 0.31 -11.61 -13.96
C ALA A 14 1.78 -11.79 -13.51
N ILE A 15 2.18 -11.20 -12.39
CA ILE A 15 3.52 -11.38 -11.80
C ILE A 15 3.75 -12.84 -11.41
N ARG A 16 2.76 -13.48 -10.78
CA ARG A 16 2.84 -14.90 -10.42
C ARG A 16 3.05 -15.80 -11.65
N ALA A 17 2.41 -15.45 -12.76
CA ALA A 17 2.53 -16.15 -14.03
C ALA A 17 3.74 -15.72 -14.88
N ASP A 18 4.63 -14.87 -14.35
CA ASP A 18 5.78 -14.30 -15.04
C ASP A 18 5.43 -13.54 -16.35
N MET A 19 4.28 -12.87 -16.36
CA MET A 19 3.79 -12.05 -17.47
C MET A 19 4.00 -10.56 -17.20
N LEU A 20 5.25 -10.11 -17.10
CA LEU A 20 5.59 -8.76 -16.63
C LEU A 20 5.06 -7.62 -17.52
N GLN A 21 4.95 -7.83 -18.83
CA GLN A 21 4.34 -6.83 -19.72
C GLN A 21 2.84 -6.64 -19.47
N GLU A 22 2.10 -7.70 -19.11
CA GLU A 22 0.70 -7.58 -18.68
C GLU A 22 0.63 -6.93 -17.30
N ALA A 23 1.51 -7.32 -16.37
CA ALA A 23 1.59 -6.74 -15.03
C ALA A 23 1.80 -5.23 -15.09
N SER A 24 2.81 -4.75 -15.83
CA SER A 24 3.11 -3.33 -15.98
C SER A 24 1.92 -2.53 -16.52
N ARG A 25 1.17 -3.06 -17.49
CA ARG A 25 -0.09 -2.44 -17.96
C ARG A 25 -1.15 -2.30 -16.86
N LYS A 26 -1.25 -3.27 -15.94
CA LYS A 26 -2.18 -3.17 -14.79
C LYS A 26 -1.64 -2.20 -13.73
N LEU A 27 -0.33 -2.23 -13.45
CA LEU A 27 0.33 -1.33 -12.49
C LEU A 27 0.27 0.13 -12.93
N THR A 28 0.46 0.40 -14.22
CA THR A 28 0.22 1.71 -14.83
C THR A 28 -1.19 2.20 -14.52
N ARG A 29 -2.20 1.33 -14.68
CA ARG A 29 -3.59 1.69 -14.35
C ARG A 29 -3.79 1.90 -12.84
N VAL A 30 -3.14 1.10 -11.99
CA VAL A 30 -3.14 1.30 -10.53
C VAL A 30 -2.60 2.69 -10.18
N LYS A 31 -1.44 3.07 -10.73
CA LYS A 31 -0.82 4.39 -10.52
C LYS A 31 -1.76 5.53 -10.91
N LEU A 32 -2.34 5.49 -12.11
CA LEU A 32 -3.29 6.51 -12.58
C LEU A 32 -4.52 6.62 -11.66
N ILE A 33 -5.04 5.49 -11.16
CA ILE A 33 -6.15 5.51 -10.20
C ILE A 33 -5.73 6.16 -8.88
N ILE A 34 -4.53 5.88 -8.36
CA ILE A 34 -4.02 6.52 -7.15
C ILE A 34 -3.85 8.02 -7.37
N GLN A 35 -3.31 8.46 -8.51
CA GLN A 35 -3.18 9.88 -8.85
C GLN A 35 -4.55 10.60 -8.91
N GLN A 36 -5.59 9.92 -9.41
CA GLN A 36 -6.96 10.45 -9.34
C GLN A 36 -7.44 10.57 -7.89
N LEU A 37 -7.14 9.60 -7.03
CA LEU A 37 -7.46 9.68 -5.60
C LEU A 37 -6.68 10.81 -4.91
N VAL A 38 -5.43 11.03 -5.25
CA VAL A 38 -4.61 12.16 -4.76
C VAL A 38 -5.27 13.48 -5.17
N SER A 39 -5.62 13.63 -6.44
CA SER A 39 -6.26 14.83 -6.97
C SER A 39 -7.63 15.12 -6.35
N SER A 40 -8.36 14.08 -5.93
CA SER A 40 -9.67 14.24 -5.27
C SER A 40 -9.62 15.09 -4.00
N TRP A 41 -8.45 15.15 -3.33
CA TRP A 41 -8.25 16.00 -2.16
C TRP A 41 -8.41 17.50 -2.48
N ASN A 42 -8.19 17.93 -3.73
CA ASN A 42 -8.39 19.32 -4.15
C ASN A 42 -9.82 19.79 -3.84
N LEU A 43 -10.81 18.96 -4.16
CA LEU A 43 -12.22 19.28 -3.92
C LEU A 43 -12.52 19.34 -2.42
N THR A 44 -12.17 18.30 -1.65
CA THR A 44 -12.46 18.26 -0.21
C THR A 44 -11.74 19.36 0.57
N SER A 45 -10.62 19.87 0.04
CA SER A 45 -9.88 20.95 0.68
C SER A 45 -10.59 22.31 0.65
N THR A 46 -11.64 22.47 -0.16
CA THR A 46 -12.46 23.69 -0.18
C THR A 46 -13.39 23.80 1.03
N ILE A 47 -13.66 22.69 1.73
CA ILE A 47 -14.50 22.65 2.93
C ILE A 47 -13.82 23.46 4.04
N ARG A 48 -14.53 24.46 4.57
CA ARG A 48 -14.07 25.31 5.67
C ARG A 48 -14.33 24.62 7.02
N PRO A 49 -13.52 24.92 8.06
CA PRO A 49 -13.73 24.35 9.39
C PRO A 49 -15.15 24.57 9.95
N ILE A 50 -15.76 25.73 9.68
CA ILE A 50 -17.13 26.05 10.13
C ILE A 50 -18.19 25.17 9.45
N GLU A 51 -18.03 24.91 8.15
CA GLU A 51 -18.92 24.05 7.36
C GLU A 51 -18.81 22.59 7.80
N PHE A 52 -17.60 22.11 8.06
CA PHE A 52 -17.42 20.76 8.59
C PHE A 52 -17.96 20.63 10.02
N SER A 53 -17.76 21.65 10.86
CA SER A 53 -18.21 21.61 12.25
C SER A 53 -19.73 21.52 12.38
N SER A 54 -20.50 22.06 11.43
CA SER A 54 -21.97 21.98 11.46
C SER A 54 -22.49 20.55 11.22
N ILE A 55 -21.79 19.75 10.40
CA ILE A 55 -22.18 18.37 10.08
C ILE A 55 -21.45 17.31 10.92
N ARG A 56 -20.33 17.64 11.57
CA ARG A 56 -19.45 16.66 12.23
C ARG A 56 -20.17 15.81 13.28
N LYS A 57 -21.10 16.39 14.04
CA LYS A 57 -21.86 15.66 15.07
C LYS A 57 -22.73 14.55 14.46
N SER A 58 -23.27 14.78 13.27
CA SER A 58 -24.12 13.82 12.55
C SER A 58 -23.36 12.59 12.04
N LEU A 59 -22.02 12.64 11.99
CA LEU A 59 -21.18 11.52 11.56
C LEU A 59 -21.00 10.43 12.64
N GLY A 60 -21.34 10.72 13.90
CA GLY A 60 -21.18 9.79 15.01
C GLY A 60 -19.75 9.23 15.10
N THR A 61 -19.63 7.90 15.04
CA THR A 61 -18.35 7.17 15.11
C THR A 61 -17.77 6.79 13.74
N ALA A 62 -18.38 7.24 12.63
CA ALA A 62 -17.95 6.91 11.28
C ALA A 62 -16.49 7.35 11.05
N SER A 63 -15.67 6.45 10.49
CA SER A 63 -14.25 6.69 10.28
C SER A 63 -13.71 5.97 9.06
N GLY A 64 -12.70 6.57 8.41
CA GLY A 64 -11.96 5.92 7.33
C GLY A 64 -11.28 4.59 7.73
N MET A 65 -11.08 4.33 9.02
CA MET A 65 -10.59 3.04 9.51
C MET A 65 -11.52 1.87 9.19
N GLN A 66 -12.81 2.15 9.00
CA GLN A 66 -13.84 1.15 8.68
C GLN A 66 -13.86 0.82 7.17
N SER A 67 -13.03 1.47 6.35
CA SER A 67 -12.98 1.24 4.90
C SER A 67 -12.33 -0.12 4.58
N TYR A 68 -13.16 -1.14 4.38
CA TYR A 68 -12.70 -2.50 4.06
C TYR A 68 -11.91 -2.56 2.75
N LEU A 69 -12.27 -1.74 1.74
CA LEU A 69 -11.52 -1.69 0.47
C LEU A 69 -10.13 -1.11 0.66
N PHE A 70 -10.01 -0.05 1.48
CA PHE A 70 -8.70 0.54 1.77
C PHE A 70 -7.83 -0.47 2.54
N LEU A 71 -8.40 -1.17 3.52
CA LEU A 71 -7.69 -2.20 4.27
C LEU A 71 -7.23 -3.36 3.38
N ALA A 72 -8.11 -3.85 2.49
CA ALA A 72 -7.75 -4.90 1.53
C ALA A 72 -6.61 -4.45 0.60
N ILE A 73 -6.61 -3.19 0.15
CA ILE A 73 -5.50 -2.62 -0.64
C ILE A 73 -4.20 -2.58 0.17
N GLN A 74 -4.24 -2.12 1.42
CA GLN A 74 -3.06 -2.10 2.30
C GLN A 74 -2.47 -3.50 2.48
N TYR A 75 -3.31 -4.52 2.69
CA TYR A 75 -2.86 -5.90 2.82
C TYR A 75 -2.29 -6.47 1.52
N ARG A 76 -2.92 -6.18 0.37
CA ARG A 76 -2.39 -6.56 -0.95
C ARG A 76 -1.08 -5.85 -1.27
N LEU A 77 -0.80 -4.68 -0.72
CA LEU A 77 0.49 -3.98 -0.84
C LEU A 77 1.54 -4.43 0.18
N GLY A 78 1.20 -5.30 1.13
CA GLY A 78 2.14 -5.84 2.14
C GLY A 78 2.14 -5.11 3.49
N ASN A 79 1.31 -4.09 3.67
CA ASN A 79 1.11 -3.43 4.98
C ASN A 79 0.09 -4.21 5.84
N LYS A 80 0.43 -5.46 6.16
CA LYS A 80 -0.44 -6.34 6.95
C LYS A 80 -0.23 -6.14 8.45
N ASP A 81 -1.34 -6.03 9.17
CA ASP A 81 -1.37 -5.88 10.62
C ASP A 81 -2.55 -6.68 11.17
N PRO A 82 -2.32 -7.81 11.86
CA PRO A 82 -3.38 -8.65 12.41
C PRO A 82 -4.23 -7.91 13.45
N LYS A 83 -3.65 -6.94 14.17
CA LYS A 83 -4.37 -6.19 15.21
C LYS A 83 -5.51 -5.36 14.64
N ILE A 84 -5.41 -4.94 13.38
CA ILE A 84 -6.48 -4.22 12.70
C ILE A 84 -7.72 -5.12 12.49
N LEU A 85 -7.56 -6.44 12.45
CA LEU A 85 -8.69 -7.36 12.35
C LEU A 85 -9.48 -7.49 13.66
N GLU A 86 -8.89 -7.11 14.80
CA GLU A 86 -9.57 -7.12 16.10
C GLU A 86 -10.81 -6.20 16.10
N GLN A 87 -10.85 -5.16 15.26
CA GLN A 87 -12.01 -4.27 15.13
C GLN A 87 -13.28 -4.95 14.57
N TYR A 88 -13.14 -6.16 14.04
CA TYR A 88 -14.23 -7.01 13.55
C TYR A 88 -14.68 -8.06 14.58
N GLN A 89 -14.05 -8.15 15.76
CA GLN A 89 -14.37 -9.18 16.77
C GLN A 89 -15.73 -9.01 17.45
N ASP A 90 -16.34 -7.82 17.42
CA ASP A 90 -17.67 -7.54 18.01
C ASP A 90 -18.85 -8.10 17.19
N GLY A 91 -18.74 -9.32 16.66
CA GLY A 91 -19.79 -10.00 15.89
C GLY A 91 -19.96 -9.53 14.44
N ARG A 92 -19.08 -8.64 13.95
CA ARG A 92 -19.06 -8.24 12.53
C ARG A 92 -18.17 -9.19 11.74
N ALA A 93 -18.74 -9.98 10.85
CA ALA A 93 -17.95 -10.80 9.96
C ALA A 93 -16.91 -9.95 9.20
N VAL A 94 -15.65 -10.41 9.17
CA VAL A 94 -14.61 -9.79 8.35
C VAL A 94 -15.09 -9.79 6.91
N HIS A 95 -15.03 -8.63 6.26
CA HIS A 95 -15.48 -8.52 4.87
C HIS A 95 -14.68 -9.50 4.00
N PRO A 96 -15.30 -10.27 3.08
CA PRO A 96 -14.61 -11.30 2.29
C PRO A 96 -13.34 -10.81 1.58
N GLU A 97 -13.39 -9.59 1.02
CA GLU A 97 -12.23 -8.94 0.38
C GLU A 97 -11.04 -8.73 1.34
N VAL A 98 -11.30 -8.46 2.62
CA VAL A 98 -10.24 -8.27 3.63
C VAL A 98 -9.66 -9.62 4.03
N ALA A 99 -10.51 -10.62 4.25
CA ALA A 99 -10.06 -11.98 4.57
C ALA A 99 -9.19 -12.57 3.45
N ASP A 100 -9.65 -12.45 2.19
CA ASP A 100 -8.90 -12.85 0.99
C ASP A 100 -7.55 -12.11 0.89
N ALA A 101 -7.55 -10.78 1.06
CA ALA A 101 -6.32 -10.00 1.00
C ALA A 101 -5.34 -10.28 2.15
N TYR A 102 -5.86 -10.61 3.33
CA TYR A 102 -5.04 -10.95 4.50
C TYR A 102 -4.35 -12.31 4.33
N ALA A 103 -5.09 -13.32 3.86
CA ALA A 103 -4.56 -14.69 3.71
C ALA A 103 -3.62 -14.84 2.51
N ALA A 104 -3.91 -14.17 1.40
CA ALA A 104 -3.12 -14.34 0.17
C ALA A 104 -1.81 -13.53 0.20
N PRO A 105 -0.76 -13.95 -0.52
CA PRO A 105 0.49 -13.17 -0.64
C PRO A 105 0.25 -11.73 -1.12
N SER A 106 1.10 -10.82 -0.66
CA SER A 106 1.09 -9.43 -1.12
C SER A 106 1.72 -9.32 -2.51
N LEU A 107 1.53 -8.17 -3.17
CA LEU A 107 2.22 -7.82 -4.39
C LEU A 107 3.74 -8.02 -4.25
N TYR A 108 4.32 -7.51 -3.17
CA TYR A 108 5.76 -7.60 -3.00
C TYR A 108 6.26 -9.00 -2.66
N ALA A 109 5.45 -9.80 -1.96
CA ALA A 109 5.76 -11.22 -1.75
C ALA A 109 5.82 -11.98 -3.09
N GLU A 110 4.86 -11.76 -3.98
CA GLU A 110 4.84 -12.40 -5.30
C GLU A 110 6.00 -11.93 -6.21
N VAL A 111 6.42 -10.67 -6.06
CA VAL A 111 7.62 -10.14 -6.73
C VAL A 111 8.88 -10.82 -6.20
N ILE A 112 9.03 -10.97 -4.87
CA ILE A 112 10.18 -11.67 -4.28
C ILE A 112 10.20 -13.15 -4.71
N ASP A 113 9.05 -13.81 -4.73
CA ASP A 113 8.94 -15.18 -5.22
C ASP A 113 9.29 -15.26 -6.71
N LEU A 114 8.93 -14.25 -7.51
CA LEU A 114 9.34 -14.17 -8.91
C LEU A 114 10.85 -14.02 -9.05
N LEU A 115 11.49 -13.16 -8.25
CA LEU A 115 12.95 -13.02 -8.25
C LEU A 115 13.62 -14.36 -7.95
N ALA A 116 13.14 -15.10 -6.95
CA ALA A 116 13.65 -16.44 -6.66
C ALA A 116 13.44 -17.43 -7.82
N ARG A 117 12.28 -17.38 -8.50
CA ARG A 117 12.01 -18.21 -9.71
C ARG A 117 12.90 -17.85 -10.90
N ARG A 118 13.44 -16.63 -10.94
CA ARG A 118 14.40 -16.16 -11.95
C ARG A 118 15.85 -16.23 -11.45
N ASP A 119 16.14 -17.18 -10.58
CA ASP A 119 17.47 -17.55 -10.09
C ASP A 119 18.21 -16.47 -9.26
N PHE A 120 17.51 -15.44 -8.77
CA PHE A 120 18.11 -14.53 -7.78
C PHE A 120 18.20 -15.22 -6.41
N ALA A 121 19.35 -15.04 -5.74
CA ALA A 121 19.62 -15.65 -4.44
C ALA A 121 18.83 -14.96 -3.31
N ILE A 122 17.60 -15.41 -3.09
CA ILE A 122 16.72 -14.96 -2.00
C ILE A 122 16.83 -15.92 -0.81
N SER A 123 16.94 -15.37 0.40
CA SER A 123 17.02 -16.18 1.62
C SER A 123 15.77 -17.07 1.79
N PRO A 124 15.93 -18.36 2.13
CA PRO A 124 14.79 -19.26 2.40
C PRO A 124 13.86 -18.75 3.51
N SER A 125 14.38 -17.99 4.49
CA SER A 125 13.59 -17.39 5.56
C SER A 125 12.60 -16.33 5.04
N VAL A 126 12.91 -15.67 3.92
CA VAL A 126 12.02 -14.70 3.28
C VAL A 126 10.93 -15.41 2.49
N LEU A 127 11.28 -16.48 1.76
CA LEU A 127 10.34 -17.26 0.95
C LEU A 127 9.34 -18.04 1.81
N SER A 128 9.77 -18.49 2.99
CA SER A 128 8.93 -19.24 3.94
C SER A 128 8.28 -18.39 5.03
N ARG A 129 8.39 -17.05 4.95
CA ARG A 129 7.88 -16.16 5.99
C ARG A 129 6.36 -16.22 6.13
N ASP A 130 5.88 -15.89 7.33
CA ASP A 130 4.46 -15.69 7.58
C ASP A 130 3.92 -14.52 6.75
N GLN A 131 3.16 -14.86 5.72
CA GLN A 131 2.58 -13.93 4.77
C GLN A 131 1.49 -13.04 5.38
N THR A 132 1.07 -13.30 6.62
CA THR A 132 0.07 -12.49 7.33
C THR A 132 0.67 -11.27 8.05
N LEU A 133 2.00 -11.17 8.09
CA LEU A 133 2.73 -10.08 8.72
C LEU A 133 3.17 -9.02 7.70
N ARG A 134 3.50 -7.83 8.20
CA ARG A 134 4.03 -6.74 7.39
C ARG A 134 5.36 -7.15 6.72
N THR A 135 5.55 -6.73 5.47
CA THR A 135 6.84 -6.78 4.78
C THR A 135 7.95 -6.17 5.64
N ARG A 136 9.09 -6.85 5.74
CA ARG A 136 10.31 -6.36 6.39
C ARG A 136 11.45 -6.42 5.39
N TYR A 137 12.38 -5.48 5.56
CA TYR A 137 13.64 -5.44 4.84
C TYR A 137 14.42 -6.75 5.02
N ASP A 138 14.98 -7.25 3.92
CA ASP A 138 15.96 -8.34 3.92
C ASP A 138 17.10 -8.06 2.92
N THR A 139 18.34 -8.26 3.36
CA THR A 139 19.53 -7.97 2.56
C THR A 139 19.67 -8.86 1.31
N SER A 140 19.12 -10.08 1.32
CA SER A 140 19.14 -10.94 0.12
C SER A 140 18.26 -10.39 -1.00
N VAL A 141 17.11 -9.82 -0.64
CA VAL A 141 16.20 -9.15 -1.58
C VAL A 141 16.83 -7.86 -2.10
N GLU A 142 17.47 -7.07 -1.25
CA GLU A 142 18.21 -5.88 -1.68
C GLU A 142 19.34 -6.22 -2.65
N THR A 143 20.10 -7.27 -2.38
CA THR A 143 21.21 -7.72 -3.25
C THR A 143 20.70 -8.09 -4.65
N ALA A 144 19.52 -8.73 -4.74
CA ALA A 144 18.86 -9.00 -6.01
C ALA A 144 18.51 -7.71 -6.75
N TRP A 145 17.90 -6.74 -6.06
CA TRP A 145 17.59 -5.44 -6.66
C TRP A 145 18.83 -4.66 -7.10
N LEU A 146 19.91 -4.69 -6.32
CA LEU A 146 21.18 -4.05 -6.68
C LEU A 146 21.75 -4.66 -7.97
N THR A 147 21.71 -5.99 -8.09
CA THR A 147 22.14 -6.70 -9.29
C THR A 147 21.33 -6.27 -10.52
N ILE A 148 20.01 -6.15 -10.38
CA ILE A 148 19.10 -5.67 -11.43
C ILE A 148 19.46 -4.23 -11.84
N HIS A 149 19.65 -3.33 -10.88
CA HIS A 149 19.97 -1.91 -11.14
C HIS A 149 21.36 -1.71 -11.75
N GLN A 150 22.32 -2.58 -11.45
CA GLN A 150 23.66 -2.55 -12.05
C GLN A 150 23.66 -3.09 -13.49
N ASN A 151 22.64 -3.86 -13.89
CA ASN A 151 22.57 -4.53 -15.19
C ASN A 151 21.20 -4.32 -15.88
N PRO A 152 20.74 -3.08 -16.09
CA PRO A 152 19.38 -2.80 -16.58
C PRO A 152 19.13 -3.34 -18.00
N ASN A 153 20.15 -3.43 -18.85
CA ASN A 153 20.01 -4.00 -20.19
C ASN A 153 19.75 -5.53 -20.15
N GLN A 154 20.26 -6.21 -19.12
CA GLN A 154 20.07 -7.65 -18.94
C GLN A 154 18.74 -7.97 -18.26
N TYR A 155 18.34 -7.16 -17.28
CA TYR A 155 17.16 -7.38 -16.44
C TYR A 155 16.08 -6.31 -16.64
N GLY A 156 15.90 -5.81 -17.87
CA GLY A 156 15.08 -4.63 -18.15
C GLY A 156 13.64 -4.72 -17.65
N ASP A 157 13.00 -5.90 -17.79
CA ASP A 157 11.63 -6.08 -17.33
C ASP A 157 11.48 -6.08 -15.79
N LEU A 158 12.47 -6.60 -15.07
CA LEU A 158 12.53 -6.51 -13.61
C LEU A 158 12.94 -5.12 -13.13
N PHE A 159 13.81 -4.44 -13.86
CA PHE A 159 14.17 -3.05 -13.60
C PHE A 159 12.94 -2.15 -13.68
N ASP A 160 12.19 -2.24 -14.79
CA ASP A 160 10.94 -1.50 -14.97
C ASP A 160 9.90 -1.85 -13.90
N LEU A 161 9.77 -3.13 -13.54
CA LEU A 161 8.90 -3.55 -12.45
C LEU A 161 9.30 -2.91 -11.10
N GLY A 162 10.59 -2.83 -10.80
CA GLY A 162 11.11 -2.19 -9.60
C GLY A 162 10.74 -0.70 -9.54
N GLU A 163 10.86 0.01 -10.65
CA GLU A 163 10.46 1.42 -10.76
C GLU A 163 8.93 1.59 -10.67
N ASP A 164 8.14 0.72 -11.31
CA ASP A 164 6.68 0.71 -11.21
C ASP A 164 6.21 0.54 -9.74
N LEU A 165 6.91 -0.28 -8.94
CA LEU A 165 6.63 -0.45 -7.51
C LEU A 165 6.95 0.82 -6.72
N VAL A 166 8.09 1.46 -6.96
CA VAL A 166 8.47 2.72 -6.31
C VAL A 166 7.45 3.81 -6.62
N ASP A 167 7.03 3.92 -7.88
CA ASP A 167 5.99 4.84 -8.36
C ASP A 167 4.65 4.63 -7.63
N ILE A 168 4.26 3.38 -7.39
CA ILE A 168 3.04 3.06 -6.63
C ILE A 168 3.17 3.47 -5.18
N GLU A 169 4.30 3.19 -4.53
CA GLU A 169 4.52 3.57 -3.14
C GLU A 169 4.58 5.09 -2.98
N ASP A 170 5.26 5.81 -3.88
CA ASP A 170 5.30 7.27 -3.86
C ASP A 170 3.88 7.84 -4.02
N ALA A 171 3.10 7.38 -5.00
CA ALA A 171 1.72 7.83 -5.18
C ALA A 171 0.86 7.56 -3.93
N MET A 172 1.08 6.44 -3.22
CA MET A 172 0.43 6.14 -1.95
C MET A 172 0.87 7.08 -0.83
N ARG A 173 2.18 7.41 -0.72
CA ARG A 173 2.71 8.39 0.23
C ARG A 173 2.11 9.77 -0.01
N GLN A 174 2.03 10.20 -1.27
CA GLN A 174 1.36 11.45 -1.67
C GLN A 174 -0.11 11.46 -1.23
N TRP A 175 -0.84 10.36 -1.43
CA TRP A 175 -2.24 10.25 -1.00
C TRP A 175 -2.37 10.38 0.52
N CYS A 176 -1.51 9.69 1.29
CA CYS A 176 -1.49 9.75 2.76
C CYS A 176 -1.16 11.15 3.26
N PHE A 177 -0.19 11.83 2.63
CA PHE A 177 0.19 13.20 2.99
C PHE A 177 -0.95 14.19 2.71
N ARG A 178 -1.56 14.10 1.52
CA ARG A 178 -2.70 14.96 1.15
C ARG A 178 -3.91 14.73 2.07
N HIS A 179 -4.15 13.49 2.49
CA HIS A 179 -5.16 13.16 3.50
C HIS A 179 -4.85 13.82 4.85
N LEU A 180 -3.61 13.66 5.36
CA LEU A 180 -3.16 14.28 6.61
C LEU A 180 -3.39 15.79 6.59
N THR A 181 -2.86 16.47 5.57
CA THR A 181 -2.94 17.94 5.46
C THR A 181 -4.39 18.42 5.31
N THR A 182 -5.22 17.68 4.59
CA THR A 182 -6.65 18.01 4.46
C THR A 182 -7.40 17.81 5.78
N ALA A 183 -7.09 16.76 6.55
CA ALA A 183 -7.65 16.59 7.88
C ALA A 183 -7.22 17.72 8.82
N GLU A 184 -5.92 18.06 8.85
CA GLU A 184 -5.36 19.08 9.71
C GLU A 184 -5.98 20.47 9.45
N ARG A 185 -6.16 20.87 8.19
CA ARG A 185 -6.82 22.15 7.87
C ARG A 185 -8.31 22.21 8.23
N ILE A 186 -9.02 21.08 8.26
CA ILE A 186 -10.46 21.02 8.55
C ILE A 186 -10.73 20.88 10.05
N ILE A 187 -9.99 20.00 10.74
CA ILE A 187 -10.27 19.65 12.14
C ILE A 187 -9.16 20.03 13.12
N GLY A 188 -8.01 20.52 12.65
CA GLY A 188 -6.83 20.76 13.48
C GLY A 188 -6.39 19.49 14.23
N SER A 189 -5.90 19.66 15.45
CA SER A 189 -5.44 18.56 16.31
C SER A 189 -6.55 17.82 17.07
N LYS A 190 -7.83 17.99 16.68
CA LYS A 190 -8.95 17.29 17.34
C LYS A 190 -8.83 15.78 17.13
N LYS A 191 -9.26 15.00 18.14
CA LYS A 191 -9.39 13.53 18.02
C LYS A 191 -10.28 13.15 16.84
N GLY A 192 -10.00 12.01 16.21
CA GLY A 192 -10.82 11.48 15.13
C GLY A 192 -12.17 10.95 15.62
N THR A 193 -13.19 10.96 14.76
CA THR A 193 -14.52 10.38 15.05
C THR A 193 -14.46 8.88 15.33
N GLY A 194 -13.47 8.17 14.77
CA GLY A 194 -13.19 6.77 15.07
C GLY A 194 -12.33 6.52 16.32
N GLY A 195 -12.16 7.50 17.20
CA GLY A 195 -11.42 7.33 18.47
C GLY A 195 -9.90 7.46 18.39
N THR A 196 -9.33 7.72 17.20
CA THR A 196 -7.89 7.94 17.05
C THR A 196 -7.44 9.30 17.57
N SER A 197 -6.12 9.48 17.71
CA SER A 197 -5.51 10.79 17.98
C SER A 197 -5.57 11.78 16.80
N GLY A 198 -6.37 11.50 15.76
CA GLY A 198 -6.58 12.40 14.63
C GLY A 198 -5.34 12.56 13.77
N VAL A 199 -4.90 13.81 13.56
CA VAL A 199 -3.72 14.18 12.77
C VAL A 199 -2.46 13.44 13.23
N ALA A 200 -2.26 13.25 14.54
CA ALA A 200 -1.10 12.54 15.06
C ALA A 200 -1.07 11.05 14.66
N TYR A 201 -2.24 10.39 14.58
CA TYR A 201 -2.35 9.03 14.07
C TYR A 201 -2.02 8.96 12.58
N LEU A 202 -2.54 9.91 11.79
CA LEU A 202 -2.27 9.99 10.35
C LEU A 202 -0.80 10.27 10.05
N ARG A 203 -0.14 11.12 10.85
CA ARG A 203 1.29 11.42 10.70
C ARG A 203 2.17 10.17 10.83
N LYS A 204 1.88 9.31 11.81
CA LYS A 204 2.57 8.01 11.97
C LYS A 204 2.38 7.06 10.78
N LYS A 205 1.34 7.25 9.97
CA LYS A 205 1.13 6.43 8.76
C LYS A 205 2.04 6.85 7.61
N LEU A 206 2.66 8.03 7.67
CA LEU A 206 3.66 8.45 6.69
C LEU A 206 4.99 7.71 6.82
N ASP A 207 5.28 7.16 8.00
CA ASP A 207 6.49 6.36 8.26
C ASP A 207 6.40 4.93 7.71
N VAL A 208 5.26 4.55 7.10
CA VAL A 208 5.08 3.22 6.51
C VAL A 208 5.88 3.12 5.22
N VAL A 209 6.71 2.09 5.14
CA VAL A 209 7.42 1.69 3.92
C VAL A 209 6.85 0.36 3.43
N LEU A 210 6.49 0.28 2.15
CA LEU A 210 5.88 -0.91 1.55
C LEU A 210 6.93 -1.84 0.93
N PHE A 211 7.90 -1.25 0.22
CA PHE A 211 8.94 -1.96 -0.53
C PHE A 211 10.34 -1.52 -0.05
N PRO A 212 10.78 -1.93 1.15
CA PRO A 212 11.90 -1.30 1.85
C PRO A 212 13.30 -1.52 1.24
N GLU A 213 13.49 -2.55 0.42
CA GLU A 213 14.75 -2.84 -0.28
C GLU A 213 14.91 -1.98 -1.55
N LEU A 214 13.81 -1.77 -2.28
CA LEU A 214 13.62 -0.55 -3.09
C LEU A 214 13.72 0.64 -2.11
N TRP A 215 13.83 1.93 -2.40
CA TRP A 215 14.26 2.94 -1.38
C TRP A 215 15.66 2.72 -0.77
N HIS A 216 15.92 1.68 0.06
CA HIS A 216 17.21 1.53 0.75
C HIS A 216 18.37 1.37 -0.24
N LEU A 217 18.19 0.61 -1.34
CA LEU A 217 19.29 0.43 -2.30
C LEU A 217 19.80 1.74 -2.90
N ARG A 218 19.00 2.82 -2.91
CA ARG A 218 19.43 4.12 -3.47
C ARG A 218 20.59 4.74 -2.68
N THR A 219 20.78 4.32 -1.43
CA THR A 219 21.93 4.70 -0.61
C THR A 219 23.14 3.78 -0.82
N ALA A 220 22.91 2.55 -1.31
CA ALA A 220 23.97 1.56 -1.55
C ALA A 220 24.52 1.57 -2.99
N MET A 221 23.87 2.28 -3.91
CA MET A 221 24.30 2.50 -5.30
C MET A 221 25.43 3.52 -5.43
#